data_AF-A0AAV4BI76-F1
#
_entry.id   AF-A0AAV4BI76-F1
#
_cell.length_a   1.000
_cell.length_b   1.000
_cell.length_c   1.000
_cell.angle_alpha   90.00
_cell.angle_beta   90.00
_cell.angle_gamma   90.00
#
_symmetry.space_group_name_H-M   'P 1'
#
loop_
_entity.id
_entity.type
_entity.pdbx_description
1 polymer ?
#
loop_
_entity_poly.entity_id
_entity_poly.type
_entity_poly.pdbx_seq_one_letter_code
_entity_poly.pdbx_strand_id
1 'polypeptide(L)'
;MSEEASKLLGKPRVNKKKYMTDEILALCDQSRSLKKRKKESECGKQYRDTNLKVKRSIKEATEKWIEDQCEDIENSLEHNNITTECGQNYGPSDWSSPYPKKRDLKLCQNYRTISLISHPSKVMLKVILNRLKPEAEKIIAEEQAGFRPGRSTVEQICNVRILMEKYLQHQQELHHVFIDFKKPFDRV
;
A
#
# COMPACT_ATOMS: atom_id res chain seq x y z
N MET A 1 5.99 -8.60 -40.26
CA MET A 1 5.96 -7.12 -40.22
C MET A 1 7.40 -6.63 -40.17
N SER A 2 7.91 -6.07 -41.26
CA SER A 2 9.33 -5.76 -41.53
C SER A 2 9.98 -4.88 -40.45
N GLU A 3 11.28 -5.11 -40.15
CA GLU A 3 12.13 -4.27 -39.28
C GLU A 3 12.08 -2.77 -39.64
N GLU A 4 11.81 -2.45 -40.90
CA GLU A 4 11.66 -1.08 -41.39
C GLU A 4 10.41 -0.39 -40.82
N ALA A 5 9.30 -1.13 -40.65
CA ALA A 5 8.09 -0.61 -40.03
C ALA A 5 8.30 -0.27 -38.55
N SER A 6 9.14 -1.04 -37.85
CA SER A 6 9.51 -0.75 -36.45
C SER A 6 10.44 0.46 -36.32
N LYS A 7 11.27 0.74 -37.33
CA LYS A 7 12.10 1.96 -37.42
C LYS A 7 11.27 3.21 -37.69
N LEU A 8 10.22 3.10 -38.51
CA LEU A 8 9.32 4.21 -38.87
C LEU A 8 8.27 4.50 -37.78
N LEU A 9 7.74 3.47 -37.11
CA LEU A 9 6.62 3.61 -36.16
C LEU A 9 7.07 3.69 -34.68
N GLY A 10 8.33 3.34 -34.37
CA GLY A 10 8.85 3.29 -33.00
C GLY A 10 8.28 2.13 -32.17
N LYS A 11 8.90 1.83 -31.02
CA LYS A 11 8.40 0.77 -30.11
C LYS A 11 7.03 1.18 -29.54
N PRO A 12 6.00 0.32 -29.59
CA PRO A 12 4.69 0.65 -29.04
C PRO A 12 4.79 0.90 -27.54
N ARG A 13 4.13 1.95 -27.05
CA ARG A 13 4.08 2.26 -25.63
C ARG A 13 3.17 1.27 -24.93
N VAL A 14 3.74 0.47 -24.04
CA VAL A 14 2.95 -0.34 -23.11
C VAL A 14 2.52 0.55 -21.95
N ASN A 15 1.25 0.95 -21.95
CA ASN A 15 0.66 1.70 -20.87
C ASN A 15 0.34 0.78 -19.68
N LYS A 16 0.97 1.04 -18.52
CA LYS A 16 0.73 0.25 -17.30
C LYS A 16 -0.46 0.73 -16.48
N LYS A 17 -1.00 1.93 -16.76
CA LYS A 17 -2.04 2.58 -15.94
C LYS A 17 -3.29 2.80 -16.78
N LYS A 18 -4.40 2.19 -16.37
CA LYS A 18 -5.66 2.16 -17.12
C LYS A 18 -6.28 3.55 -17.34
N TYR A 19 -6.02 4.49 -16.44
CA TYR A 19 -6.48 5.89 -16.49
C TYR A 19 -5.60 6.84 -17.32
N MET A 20 -4.49 6.36 -17.89
CA MET A 20 -3.54 7.23 -18.59
C MET A 20 -3.93 7.33 -20.06
N THR A 21 -4.49 8.46 -20.47
CA THR A 21 -4.92 8.71 -21.86
C THR A 21 -3.74 9.12 -22.75
N ASP A 22 -3.90 8.96 -24.07
CA ASP A 22 -2.87 9.32 -25.07
C ASP A 22 -2.52 10.82 -25.03
N GLU A 23 -3.48 11.66 -24.68
CA GLU A 23 -3.29 13.10 -24.46
C GLU A 23 -2.35 13.39 -23.28
N ILE A 24 -2.51 12.68 -22.16
CA ILE A 24 -1.63 12.83 -20.99
C ILE A 24 -0.22 12.33 -21.33
N LEU A 25 -0.12 11.26 -22.12
CA LEU A 25 1.15 10.73 -22.60
C LEU A 25 1.87 11.74 -23.52
N ALA A 26 1.13 12.43 -24.40
CA ALA A 26 1.67 13.49 -25.24
C ALA A 26 2.14 14.70 -24.41
N LEU A 27 1.36 15.13 -23.42
CA LEU A 27 1.76 16.22 -22.49
C LEU A 27 3.00 15.86 -21.65
N CYS A 28 3.15 14.59 -21.28
CA CYS A 28 4.34 14.08 -20.60
C CYS A 28 5.59 14.18 -21.50
N ASP A 29 5.47 13.89 -22.79
CA ASP A 29 6.58 14.00 -23.74
C ASP A 29 6.94 15.43 -24.07
N GLN A 30 5.92 16.28 -24.22
CA GLN A 30 6.12 17.71 -24.33
C GLN A 30 6.89 18.25 -23.12
N SER A 31 6.50 17.85 -21.90
CA SER A 31 7.23 18.21 -20.68
C SER A 31 8.67 17.67 -20.67
N ARG A 32 8.93 16.46 -21.19
CA ARG A 32 10.28 15.88 -21.28
C ARG A 32 11.17 16.62 -22.28
N SER A 33 10.63 17.03 -23.43
CA SER A 33 11.37 17.82 -24.43
C SER A 33 11.72 19.21 -23.91
N LEU A 34 10.77 19.90 -23.29
CA LEU A 34 10.97 21.22 -22.65
C LEU A 34 11.94 21.16 -21.47
N LYS A 35 11.99 20.03 -20.73
CA LYS A 35 12.97 19.83 -19.64
C LYS A 35 14.42 19.91 -20.14
N LYS A 36 14.71 19.48 -21.38
CA LYS A 36 16.07 19.53 -21.97
C LYS A 36 16.52 20.97 -22.24
N ARG A 37 15.59 21.87 -22.55
CA ARG A 37 15.84 23.29 -22.90
C ARG A 37 15.48 24.27 -21.78
N LYS A 38 15.22 23.78 -20.56
CA LYS A 38 14.71 24.54 -19.41
C LYS A 38 15.54 25.76 -18.99
N LYS A 39 16.82 25.83 -19.36
CA LYS A 39 17.71 26.98 -19.05
C LYS A 39 17.40 28.22 -19.89
N GLU A 40 16.68 28.09 -21.00
CA GLU A 40 16.20 29.22 -21.80
C GLU A 40 14.97 29.86 -21.12
N SER A 41 14.95 31.20 -21.02
CA SER A 41 13.95 31.96 -20.24
C SER A 41 12.50 31.63 -20.62
N GLU A 42 12.22 31.54 -21.92
CA GLU A 42 10.89 31.25 -22.46
C GLU A 42 10.48 29.77 -22.29
N CYS A 43 11.43 28.86 -22.52
CA CYS A 43 11.23 27.41 -22.37
C CYS A 43 11.02 27.00 -20.90
N GLY A 44 11.62 27.72 -19.96
CA GLY A 44 11.42 27.53 -18.52
C GLY A 44 9.99 27.80 -18.06
N LYS A 45 9.34 28.83 -18.62
CA LYS A 45 7.93 29.16 -18.34
C LYS A 45 7.00 28.11 -18.96
N GLN A 46 7.22 27.78 -20.23
CA GLN A 46 6.46 26.74 -20.95
C GLN A 46 6.53 25.38 -20.24
N TYR A 47 7.70 24.99 -19.71
CA TYR A 47 7.86 23.76 -18.93
C TYR A 47 6.98 23.75 -17.67
N ARG A 48 6.92 24.86 -16.92
CA ARG A 48 6.09 24.96 -15.71
C ARG A 48 4.61 24.81 -16.04
N ASP A 49 4.15 25.53 -17.06
CA ASP A 49 2.74 25.51 -17.48
C ASP A 49 2.34 24.12 -17.99
N THR A 50 3.19 23.49 -18.80
CA THR A 50 2.95 22.14 -19.31
C THR A 50 2.94 21.11 -18.18
N ASN A 51 3.84 21.24 -17.20
CA ASN A 51 3.89 20.31 -16.06
C ASN A 51 2.70 20.49 -15.11
N LEU A 52 2.16 21.71 -14.96
CA LEU A 52 0.91 21.96 -14.25
C LEU A 52 -0.27 21.31 -14.97
N LYS A 53 -0.34 21.43 -16.30
CA LYS A 53 -1.34 20.74 -17.13
C LYS A 53 -1.26 19.23 -16.99
N VAL A 54 -0.05 18.65 -17.06
CA VAL A 54 0.16 17.20 -16.83
C VAL A 54 -0.38 16.77 -15.47
N LYS A 55 -0.04 17.49 -14.39
CA LYS A 55 -0.53 17.15 -13.04
C LYS A 55 -2.05 17.23 -12.94
N ARG A 56 -2.65 18.26 -13.54
CA ARG A 56 -4.10 18.47 -13.54
C ARG A 56 -4.82 17.36 -14.33
N SER A 57 -4.38 17.09 -15.55
CA SER A 57 -4.97 16.04 -16.39
C SER A 57 -4.79 14.64 -15.81
N ILE A 58 -3.67 14.35 -15.15
CA ILE A 58 -3.50 13.08 -14.42
C ILE A 58 -4.50 13.00 -13.25
N LYS A 59 -4.68 14.09 -12.50
CA LYS A 59 -5.63 14.12 -11.39
C LYS A 59 -7.05 13.87 -11.88
N GLU A 60 -7.50 14.64 -12.86
CA GLU A 60 -8.85 14.54 -13.44
C GLU A 60 -9.10 13.16 -14.04
N ALA A 61 -8.15 12.58 -14.78
CA ALA A 61 -8.30 11.23 -15.33
C ALA A 61 -8.29 10.14 -14.25
N THR A 62 -7.56 10.35 -13.15
CA THR A 62 -7.58 9.42 -12.01
C THR A 62 -8.92 9.50 -11.27
N GLU A 63 -9.44 10.70 -11.04
CA GLU A 63 -10.75 10.93 -10.41
C GLU A 63 -11.86 10.30 -11.24
N LYS A 64 -11.91 10.59 -12.55
CA LYS A 64 -12.89 10.00 -13.46
C LYS A 64 -12.81 8.47 -13.47
N TRP A 65 -11.60 7.90 -13.55
CA TRP A 65 -11.46 6.44 -13.50
C TRP A 65 -11.94 5.84 -12.18
N ILE A 66 -11.75 6.54 -11.05
CA ILE A 66 -12.28 6.10 -9.76
C ILE A 66 -13.81 6.17 -9.76
N GLU A 67 -14.38 7.25 -10.28
CA GLU A 67 -15.84 7.43 -10.41
C GLU A 67 -16.45 6.31 -11.26
N ASP A 68 -15.91 6.05 -12.46
CA ASP A 68 -16.37 4.95 -13.33
C ASP A 68 -16.32 3.59 -12.61
N GLN A 69 -15.27 3.32 -11.83
CA GLN A 69 -15.18 2.07 -11.06
C GLN A 69 -16.15 2.02 -9.87
N CYS A 70 -16.46 3.16 -9.25
CA CYS A 70 -17.49 3.23 -8.21
C CYS A 70 -18.88 3.00 -8.80
N GLU A 71 -19.17 3.62 -9.93
CA GLU A 71 -20.44 3.44 -10.66
C GLU A 71 -20.61 2.00 -11.15
N ASP A 72 -19.55 1.38 -11.69
CA ASP A 72 -19.56 -0.06 -12.06
C ASP A 72 -19.89 -0.95 -10.85
N ILE A 73 -19.34 -0.63 -9.67
CA ILE A 73 -19.63 -1.37 -8.42
C ILE A 73 -21.08 -1.16 -7.99
N GLU A 74 -21.57 0.08 -8.00
CA GLU A 74 -22.95 0.42 -7.65
C GLU A 74 -23.95 -0.26 -8.58
N ASN A 75 -23.75 -0.15 -9.89
CA ASN A 75 -24.56 -0.85 -10.89
C ASN A 75 -24.51 -2.38 -10.70
N SER A 76 -23.34 -2.94 -10.38
CA SER A 76 -23.22 -4.37 -10.08
C SER A 76 -23.97 -4.77 -8.81
N LEU A 77 -24.07 -3.90 -7.81
CA LEU A 77 -24.84 -4.14 -6.59
C LEU A 77 -26.36 -4.08 -6.86
N GLU A 78 -26.81 -3.14 -7.68
CA GLU A 78 -28.23 -3.01 -8.06
C GLU A 78 -28.72 -4.17 -8.92
N HIS A 79 -27.94 -4.60 -9.90
CA HIS A 79 -28.33 -5.70 -10.81
C HIS A 79 -28.27 -7.08 -10.15
N ASN A 80 -27.47 -7.25 -9.09
CA ASN A 80 -27.35 -8.53 -8.39
C ASN A 80 -28.37 -8.72 -7.27
N ASN A 81 -29.38 -7.83 -7.10
CA ASN A 81 -30.39 -7.95 -6.04
C ASN A 81 -29.78 -8.23 -4.67
N ILE A 82 -28.60 -7.67 -4.37
CA ILE A 82 -28.10 -7.59 -3.01
C ILE A 82 -28.84 -6.42 -2.38
N THR A 83 -30.14 -6.64 -2.17
CA THR A 83 -30.90 -5.92 -1.17
C THR A 83 -30.10 -6.12 0.09
N THR A 84 -29.39 -5.08 0.50
CA THR A 84 -28.69 -5.07 1.77
C THR A 84 -29.76 -4.92 2.82
N GLU A 85 -30.50 -6.01 3.07
CA GLU A 85 -30.87 -6.32 4.43
C GLU A 85 -29.55 -6.45 5.18
N CYS A 86 -29.17 -5.36 5.81
CA CYS A 86 -28.15 -5.32 6.84
C CYS A 86 -28.60 -6.28 7.94
N GLY A 87 -28.38 -7.59 7.77
CA GLY A 87 -29.05 -8.56 8.61
C GLY A 87 -28.74 -10.03 8.40
N GLN A 88 -28.62 -10.59 7.18
CA GLN A 88 -28.55 -12.05 7.05
C GLN A 88 -27.63 -12.58 5.93
N ASN A 89 -26.69 -13.44 6.36
CA ASN A 89 -26.00 -14.48 5.59
C ASN A 89 -25.00 -14.08 4.49
N TYR A 90 -23.92 -13.39 4.89
CA TYR A 90 -22.61 -13.71 4.30
C TYR A 90 -21.88 -14.65 5.26
N GLY A 91 -21.86 -15.93 4.93
CA GLY A 91 -20.99 -16.89 5.60
C GLY A 91 -19.51 -16.46 5.46
N PRO A 92 -18.61 -16.84 6.40
CA PRO A 92 -17.22 -16.38 6.43
C PRO A 92 -16.30 -16.84 5.27
N SER A 93 -16.84 -17.38 4.18
CA SER A 93 -16.05 -18.08 3.16
C SER A 93 -15.31 -17.15 2.19
N ASP A 94 -15.82 -15.96 1.91
CA ASP A 94 -15.38 -15.22 0.69
C ASP A 94 -14.41 -14.06 0.96
N TRP A 95 -14.26 -13.62 2.21
CA TRP A 95 -13.38 -12.49 2.54
C TRP A 95 -11.96 -12.90 2.95
N SER A 96 -11.69 -14.20 3.09
CA SER A 96 -10.47 -14.70 3.73
C SER A 96 -9.64 -15.54 2.74
N SER A 97 -8.46 -15.04 2.36
CA SER A 97 -7.56 -15.76 1.43
C SER A 97 -6.43 -16.43 2.22
N PRO A 98 -6.23 -17.75 2.11
CA PRO A 98 -5.12 -18.43 2.76
C PRO A 98 -3.80 -18.11 2.06
N TYR A 99 -2.81 -17.65 2.82
CA TYR A 99 -1.46 -17.34 2.34
C TYR A 99 -0.42 -18.24 3.01
N PRO A 100 0.46 -18.94 2.27
CA PRO A 100 1.42 -19.85 2.86
C PRO A 100 2.51 -19.11 3.64
N LYS A 101 2.67 -19.42 4.94
CA LYS A 101 3.69 -18.88 5.84
C LYS A 101 4.97 -19.73 5.86
N LYS A 102 4.87 -21.04 5.64
CA LYS A 102 5.99 -22.00 5.67
C LYS A 102 6.02 -22.85 4.38
N ARG A 103 7.17 -23.45 4.09
CA ARG A 103 7.40 -24.23 2.85
C ARG A 103 6.54 -25.49 2.73
N ASP A 104 6.14 -26.09 3.85
CA ASP A 104 5.30 -27.29 3.82
C ASP A 104 3.82 -26.90 3.61
N LEU A 105 3.36 -27.01 2.37
CA LEU A 105 2.03 -26.58 1.93
C LEU A 105 0.92 -27.59 2.27
N LYS A 106 1.26 -28.77 2.80
CA LYS A 106 0.29 -29.83 3.10
C LYS A 106 -0.44 -29.62 4.43
N LEU A 107 0.14 -28.82 5.33
CA LEU A 107 -0.42 -28.57 6.65
C LEU A 107 -1.23 -27.27 6.67
N CYS A 108 -2.52 -27.34 6.99
CA CYS A 108 -3.40 -26.17 7.11
C CYS A 108 -2.87 -25.12 8.11
N GLN A 109 -2.10 -25.54 9.12
CA GLN A 109 -1.51 -24.65 10.12
C GLN A 109 -0.40 -23.75 9.54
N ASN A 110 0.14 -24.10 8.38
CA ASN A 110 1.18 -23.32 7.70
C ASN A 110 0.59 -22.20 6.84
N TYR A 111 -0.72 -22.09 6.75
CA TYR A 111 -1.38 -20.95 6.11
C TYR A 111 -1.74 -19.89 7.14
N ARG A 112 -1.55 -18.64 6.74
CA ARG A 112 -2.07 -17.46 7.43
C ARG A 112 -3.26 -16.96 6.64
N THR A 113 -4.39 -16.82 7.30
CA THR A 113 -5.56 -16.21 6.70
C THR A 113 -5.35 -14.70 6.62
N ILE A 114 -5.58 -14.11 5.45
CA ILE A 114 -5.57 -12.67 5.25
C ILE A 114 -6.99 -12.23 4.93
N SER A 115 -7.53 -11.33 5.76
CA SER A 115 -8.82 -10.70 5.52
C SER A 115 -8.69 -9.65 4.41
N LEU A 116 -9.42 -9.82 3.32
CA LEU A 116 -9.55 -8.81 2.27
C LEU A 116 -10.64 -7.82 2.69
N ILE A 117 -10.19 -6.63 3.07
CA ILE A 117 -11.06 -5.52 3.48
C ILE A 117 -11.38 -4.65 2.25
N SER A 118 -12.63 -4.22 2.11
CA SER A 118 -13.08 -3.32 1.04
C SER A 118 -12.35 -1.97 1.08
N HIS A 119 -12.32 -1.25 -0.04
CA HIS A 119 -11.65 0.05 -0.13
C HIS A 119 -12.23 1.10 0.84
N PRO A 120 -13.57 1.28 0.95
CA PRO A 120 -14.15 2.21 1.92
C PRO A 120 -13.80 1.86 3.36
N SER A 121 -13.84 0.57 3.72
CA SER A 121 -13.49 0.12 5.08
C SER A 121 -12.01 0.38 5.41
N LYS A 122 -11.08 0.28 4.45
CA LYS A 122 -9.68 0.67 4.67
C LYS A 122 -9.54 2.16 5.00
N VAL A 123 -10.29 3.03 4.31
CA VAL A 123 -10.30 4.47 4.58
C VAL A 123 -10.85 4.74 5.99
N MET A 124 -11.97 4.13 6.32
CA MET A 124 -12.58 4.25 7.66
C MET A 124 -11.63 3.78 8.77
N LEU A 125 -11.03 2.61 8.62
CA LEU A 125 -10.03 2.08 9.57
C LEU A 125 -8.82 3.00 9.71
N LYS A 126 -8.39 3.66 8.62
CA LYS A 126 -7.29 4.63 8.67
C LYS A 126 -7.66 5.86 9.48
N VAL A 127 -8.90 6.36 9.36
CA VAL A 127 -9.41 7.48 10.17
C VAL A 127 -9.45 7.09 11.65
N ILE A 128 -10.00 5.91 11.96
CA ILE A 128 -10.06 5.39 13.34
C ILE A 128 -8.66 5.25 13.92
N LEU A 129 -7.74 4.61 13.20
CA LEU A 129 -6.34 4.44 13.63
C LEU A 129 -5.68 5.79 13.95
N ASN A 130 -5.85 6.78 13.08
CA ASN A 130 -5.24 8.09 13.29
C ASN A 130 -5.79 8.82 14.53
N ARG A 131 -7.06 8.59 14.89
CA ARG A 131 -7.67 9.15 16.10
C ARG A 131 -7.26 8.41 17.37
N LEU A 132 -7.11 7.09 17.32
CA LEU A 132 -6.72 6.27 18.49
C LEU A 132 -5.23 6.33 18.78
N LYS A 133 -4.40 6.55 17.76
CA LYS A 133 -2.93 6.52 17.90
C LYS A 133 -2.37 7.42 19.02
N PRO A 134 -2.80 8.69 19.19
CA PRO A 134 -2.29 9.54 20.27
C PRO A 134 -2.64 9.02 21.66
N GLU A 135 -3.81 8.40 21.84
CA GLU A 135 -4.22 7.84 23.14
C GLU A 135 -3.51 6.51 23.40
N ALA A 136 -3.37 5.66 22.38
CA ALA A 136 -2.63 4.42 22.49
C ALA A 136 -1.16 4.65 22.90
N GLU A 137 -0.53 5.70 22.37
CA GLU A 137 0.87 6.03 22.70
C GLU A 137 1.08 6.40 24.18
N LYS A 138 0.03 6.87 24.87
CA LYS A 138 0.08 7.16 26.33
C LYS A 138 -0.02 5.89 27.19
N ILE A 139 -0.58 4.81 26.64
CA ILE A 139 -0.88 3.56 27.37
C ILE A 139 0.19 2.50 27.09
N ILE A 140 0.74 2.48 25.88
CA ILE A 140 1.71 1.46 25.44
C ILE A 140 3.05 1.65 26.18
N ALA A 141 3.56 0.56 26.75
CA ALA A 141 4.85 0.51 27.43
C ALA A 141 6.02 0.96 26.54
N GLU A 142 7.05 1.57 27.12
CA GLU A 142 8.17 2.12 26.36
C GLU A 142 8.98 1.03 25.64
N GLU A 143 9.08 -0.15 26.26
CA GLU A 143 9.78 -1.32 25.76
C GLU A 143 9.10 -1.93 24.52
N GLN A 144 7.81 -1.66 24.32
CA GLN A 144 7.09 -2.13 23.15
C GLN A 144 7.54 -1.35 21.91
N ALA A 145 8.31 -2.00 21.04
CA ALA A 145 8.73 -1.43 19.76
C ALA A 145 7.81 -1.79 18.58
N GLY A 146 7.04 -2.88 18.71
CA GLY A 146 6.17 -3.37 17.63
C GLY A 146 5.08 -2.36 17.26
N PHE A 147 4.86 -2.17 15.96
CA PHE A 147 3.79 -1.33 15.40
C PHE A 147 3.83 0.16 15.80
N ARG A 148 4.95 0.66 16.35
CA ARG A 148 5.12 2.08 16.72
C ARG A 148 5.97 2.85 15.71
N PRO A 149 5.63 4.12 15.42
CA PRO A 149 6.46 4.97 14.58
C PRO A 149 7.80 5.28 15.27
N GLY A 150 8.88 5.32 14.51
CA GLY A 150 10.20 5.73 15.04
C GLY A 150 10.93 4.68 15.89
N ARG A 151 10.32 3.52 16.15
CA ARG A 151 10.97 2.38 16.81
C ARG A 151 11.36 1.33 15.77
N SER A 152 12.53 0.72 15.96
CA SER A 152 13.07 -0.28 15.03
C SER A 152 13.43 -1.58 15.75
N THR A 153 13.39 -2.69 15.02
CA THR A 153 13.91 -3.98 15.51
C THR A 153 15.41 -3.91 15.81
N VAL A 154 16.14 -3.04 15.11
CA VAL A 154 17.57 -2.81 15.35
C VAL A 154 17.82 -2.28 16.76
N GLU A 155 17.03 -1.30 17.18
CA GLU A 155 17.12 -0.71 18.53
C GLU A 155 16.91 -1.78 19.61
N GLN A 156 15.91 -2.65 19.45
CA GLN A 156 15.67 -3.71 20.43
C GLN A 156 16.76 -4.79 20.45
N ILE A 157 17.33 -5.14 19.29
CA ILE A 157 18.48 -6.04 19.24
C ILE A 157 19.68 -5.39 19.96
N CYS A 158 19.91 -4.09 19.76
CA CYS A 158 20.95 -3.36 20.46
C CYS A 158 20.71 -3.33 21.97
N ASN A 159 19.48 -3.07 22.43
CA ASN A 159 19.14 -3.06 23.85
C ASN A 159 19.43 -4.41 24.51
N VAL A 160 19.03 -5.51 23.87
CA VAL A 160 19.32 -6.86 24.37
C VAL A 160 20.83 -7.12 24.41
N ARG A 161 21.58 -6.71 23.38
CA ARG A 161 23.05 -6.86 23.37
C ARG A 161 23.73 -6.07 24.49
N ILE A 162 23.34 -4.82 24.70
CA ILE A 162 23.87 -3.97 25.78
C ILE A 162 23.58 -4.62 27.14
N LEU A 163 22.39 -5.18 27.32
CA LEU A 163 22.03 -5.90 28.55
C LEU A 163 22.95 -7.11 28.76
N MET A 164 23.15 -7.93 27.73
CA MET A 164 24.05 -9.09 27.79
C MET A 164 25.49 -8.68 28.13
N GLU A 165 26.01 -7.62 27.50
CA GLU A 165 27.36 -7.12 27.75
C GLU A 165 27.53 -6.62 29.18
N LYS A 166 26.54 -5.91 29.73
CA LYS A 166 26.59 -5.43 31.12
C LYS A 166 26.60 -6.57 32.13
N TYR A 167 25.76 -7.58 31.97
CA TYR A 167 25.74 -8.74 32.87
C TYR A 167 27.03 -9.55 32.78
N LEU A 168 27.58 -9.68 31.57
CA LEU A 168 28.89 -10.32 31.37
C LEU A 168 30.02 -9.55 32.07
N GLN A 169 30.03 -8.22 32.00
CA GLN A 169 31.02 -7.37 32.69
C GLN A 169 30.96 -7.51 34.22
N HIS A 170 29.77 -7.68 34.78
CA HIS A 170 29.57 -7.88 36.21
C HIS A 170 29.65 -9.34 36.68
N GLN A 171 29.98 -10.27 35.78
CA GLN A 171 29.99 -11.72 36.06
C GLN A 171 28.68 -12.23 36.68
N GLN A 172 27.55 -11.66 36.24
CA GLN A 172 26.22 -12.05 36.70
C GLN A 172 25.55 -12.96 35.67
N GLU A 173 24.74 -13.91 36.14
CA GLU A 173 23.93 -14.75 35.27
C GLU A 173 22.74 -13.95 34.70
N LEU A 174 22.51 -14.10 33.40
CA LEU A 174 21.38 -13.50 32.69
C LEU A 174 20.61 -14.60 31.97
N HIS A 175 19.29 -14.67 32.22
CA HIS A 175 18.39 -15.61 31.55
C HIS A 175 17.40 -14.86 30.67
N HIS A 176 17.23 -15.31 29.42
CA HIS A 176 16.25 -14.77 28.49
C HIS A 176 15.09 -15.75 28.28
N VAL A 177 13.86 -15.25 28.40
CA VAL A 177 12.65 -16.00 28.09
C VAL A 177 11.99 -15.42 26.85
N PHE A 178 11.90 -16.21 25.79
CA PHE A 178 11.23 -15.83 24.56
C PHE A 178 9.79 -16.34 24.57
N ILE A 179 8.83 -15.44 24.39
CA ILE A 179 7.40 -15.74 24.38
C ILE A 179 6.85 -15.42 22.99
N ASP A 180 6.15 -16.37 22.37
CA ASP A 180 5.44 -16.17 21.10
C ASP A 180 4.00 -16.69 21.20
N PHE A 181 3.06 -15.92 20.67
CA PHE A 181 1.64 -16.25 20.72
C PHE A 181 1.23 -17.07 19.48
N LYS A 182 0.50 -18.17 19.69
CA LYS A 182 -0.04 -18.97 18.57
C LYS A 182 -1.24 -18.24 17.96
N LYS A 183 -1.08 -17.74 16.72
CA LYS A 183 -2.12 -17.06 15.94
C LYS A 183 -2.74 -15.85 16.69
N PRO A 184 -1.94 -14.82 17.00
CA PRO A 184 -2.37 -13.75 17.90
C PRO A 184 -3.57 -12.96 17.38
N PHE A 185 -3.69 -12.78 16.05
CA PHE A 185 -4.79 -12.03 15.44
C PHE A 185 -6.07 -12.85 15.27
N ASP A 186 -5.98 -14.19 15.25
CA ASP A 186 -7.14 -15.08 15.12
C ASP A 186 -7.76 -15.42 16.49
N ARG A 187 -7.12 -14.98 17.59
CA ARG A 187 -7.46 -15.32 18.97
C ARG A 187 -7.65 -14.10 19.88
N VAL A 188 -7.91 -12.94 19.27
CA VAL A 188 -8.31 -11.71 19.97
C VAL A 188 -9.79 -11.77 20.32
#